data_AF-A0A7J9FSW8-F1
#
_entry.id   AF-A0A7J9FSW8-F1
#
_cell.length_a   1.000
_cell.length_b   1.000
_cell.length_c   1.000
_cell.angle_alpha   90.00
_cell.angle_beta   90.00
_cell.angle_gamma   90.00
#
_symmetry.space_group_name_H-M   'P 1'
#
loop_
_entity.id
_entity.type
_entity.pdbx_description
1 polymer ?
#
loop_
_entity_poly.entity_id
_entity_poly.type
_entity_poly.pdbx_seq_one_letter_code
_entity_poly.pdbx_strand_id
1 'polypeptide(L)' 'MFGKVDLVPTVEEYTTLLRCLRIQVDRAYSRAAYVPTFLKKLMSITGMSEQWVAAHLPQGVRACG' A
#
# COMPACT_ATOMS: atom_id res chain seq x y z
N MET A 1 35.99 5.55 9.05
CA MET A 1 35.98 7.03 8.93
C MET A 1 34.98 7.35 7.83
N PHE A 2 33.73 7.66 8.20
CA PHE A 2 32.74 8.12 7.22
C PHE A 2 33.22 9.50 6.78
N GLY A 3 33.78 9.57 5.57
CA GLY A 3 34.09 10.83 4.92
C GLY A 3 32.84 11.71 4.97
N LYS A 4 33.03 13.01 5.14
CA LYS A 4 31.97 14.01 5.12
C LYS A 4 31.29 13.98 3.74
N VAL A 5 30.38 13.04 3.56
CA VAL A 5 29.39 13.04 2.49
C VAL A 5 28.48 14.20 2.82
N ASP A 6 28.27 15.11 1.87
CA ASP A 6 27.26 16.15 2.02
C ASP A 6 25.97 15.45 2.48
N LEU A 7 25.54 15.75 3.71
CA LEU A 7 24.41 15.07 4.37
C LEU A 7 23.07 15.43 3.72
N VAL A 8 23.11 16.19 2.63
CA VAL A 8 21.96 16.48 1.78
C VAL A 8 21.84 15.31 0.80
N PRO A 9 20.85 14.43 0.97
CA PRO A 9 20.61 13.37 0.00
C PRO A 9 20.43 14.01 -1.37
N THR A 10 21.01 13.37 -2.38
CA THR A 10 20.78 13.79 -3.76
C THR A 10 19.29 13.69 -4.08
N VAL A 11 18.81 14.47 -5.07
CA VAL A 11 17.41 14.42 -5.51
C VAL A 11 16.99 12.98 -5.87
N GLU A 12 17.93 12.17 -6.39
CA GLU A 12 17.70 10.77 -6.72
C GLU A 12 17.51 9.87 -5.49
N GLU A 13 18.30 10.06 -4.44
CA GLU A 13 18.11 9.33 -3.17
C GLU A 13 16.79 9.70 -2.50
N TYR A 14 16.44 11.00 -2.48
CA TYR A 14 15.15 11.45 -1.93
C TYR A 14 13.96 10.89 -2.72
N THR A 15 14.03 10.91 -4.05
CA THR A 15 12.96 10.37 -4.90
C THR A 15 12.82 8.84 -4.74
N THR A 16 13.93 8.13 -4.54
CA THR A 16 13.91 6.68 -4.26
C THR A 16 13.25 6.39 -2.92
N LEU A 17 13.61 7.11 -1.86
CA LEU A 17 12.96 6.98 -0.54
C LEU A 17 11.46 7.30 -0.61
N LEU A 18 11.09 8.39 -1.30
CA LEU A 18 9.69 8.77 -1.46
C LEU A 18 8.88 7.71 -2.22
N ARG A 19 9.45 7.13 -3.29
CA ARG A 19 8.83 6.01 -4.02
C ARG A 19 8.66 4.78 -3.13
N CYS A 20 9.68 4.41 -2.37
CA CYS A 20 9.61 3.30 -1.41
C CYS A 20 8.53 3.51 -0.35
N LEU A 21 8.45 4.72 0.23
CA LEU A 21 7.41 5.07 1.20
C LEU A 21 6.02 4.98 0.58
N ARG A 22 5.83 5.47 -0.65
CA ARG A 22 4.56 5.36 -1.37
C ARG A 22 4.16 3.90 -1.59
N ILE A 23 5.10 3.03 -1.97
CA ILE A 23 4.84 1.59 -2.12
C ILE A 23 4.41 0.95 -0.80
N GLN A 24 5.06 1.31 0.32
CA GLN A 24 4.67 0.81 1.64
C GLN A 24 3.28 1.29 2.05
N VAL A 25 2.96 2.56 1.79
CA VAL A 25 1.66 3.16 2.06
C VAL A 25 0.58 2.48 1.22
N ASP A 26 0.77 2.35 -0.10
CA ASP A 26 -0.16 1.67 -1.00
C ASP A 26 -0.38 0.22 -0.59
N ARG A 27 0.69 -0.47 -0.15
CA ARG A 27 0.60 -1.83 0.39
C ARG A 27 -0.19 -1.88 1.70
N ALA A 28 0.02 -0.92 2.61
CA ALA A 28 -0.70 -0.86 3.87
C ALA A 28 -2.20 -0.61 3.65
N TYR A 29 -2.56 0.32 2.77
CA TYR A 29 -3.95 0.59 2.40
C TYR A 29 -4.60 -0.59 1.68
N SER A 30 -3.91 -1.18 0.69
CA SER A 30 -4.40 -2.37 -0.03
C SER A 30 -4.63 -3.54 0.92
N ARG A 31 -3.71 -3.74 1.89
CA ARG A 31 -3.87 -4.78 2.91
C ARG A 31 -5.02 -4.50 3.86
N ALA A 32 -5.18 -3.24 4.31
CA ALA A 32 -6.28 -2.83 5.19
C ALA A 32 -7.65 -3.12 4.54
N ALA A 33 -7.77 -2.89 3.24
CA ALA A 33 -8.94 -3.21 2.45
C ALA A 33 -9.20 -4.72 2.29
N TYR A 34 -8.17 -5.57 2.46
CA TYR A 34 -8.29 -7.03 2.38
C TYR A 34 -8.36 -7.72 3.75
N VAL A 35 -8.40 -6.95 4.86
CA VAL A 35 -8.53 -7.56 6.19
C VAL A 35 -9.92 -8.20 6.31
N PRO A 36 -10.04 -9.46 6.77
CA PRO A 36 -11.33 -10.14 6.91
C PRO A 36 -12.38 -9.36 7.71
N THR A 37 -11.94 -8.56 8.69
CA THR A 37 -12.81 -7.67 9.48
C THR A 37 -13.42 -6.55 8.64
N PHE A 38 -12.64 -5.98 7.71
CA PHE A 38 -13.11 -4.94 6.79
C PHE A 38 -14.09 -5.53 5.76
N LEU A 39 -13.78 -6.71 5.21
CA LEU A 39 -14.69 -7.44 4.32
C LEU A 39 -16.03 -7.76 5.01
N LYS A 40 -16.01 -8.27 6.25
CA LYS A 40 -17.22 -8.54 7.04
C LYS A 40 -18.05 -7.27 7.28
N LYS A 41 -17.40 -6.16 7.60
CA LYS A 41 -18.09 -4.88 7.81
C LYS A 41 -18.71 -4.36 6.50
N LEU A 42 -18.02 -4.50 5.38
CA LEU A 42 -18.55 -4.14 4.07
C LEU A 42 -19.76 -4.99 3.70
N MET A 43 -19.68 -6.32 3.84
CA MET A 43 -20.81 -7.21 3.61
C MET A 43 -22.03 -6.84 4.47
N SER A 44 -21.82 -6.46 5.74
CA SER A 44 -22.90 -6.02 6.63
C SER A 44 -23.54 -4.70 6.21
N ILE A 45 -22.79 -3.80 5.57
CA ILE A 45 -23.29 -2.48 5.13
C ILE A 45 -23.98 -2.60 3.78
N THR A 46 -23.38 -3.33 2.84
CA THR A 46 -23.90 -3.47 1.47
C THR A 46 -24.93 -4.59 1.32
N GLY A 47 -24.97 -5.54 2.24
CA GLY A 47 -25.79 -6.75 2.13
C GLY A 47 -25.35 -7.69 1.01
N MET A 48 -24.15 -7.48 0.45
CA MET A 48 -23.64 -8.23 -0.71
C MET A 48 -22.76 -9.41 -0.28
N SER A 49 -22.58 -10.37 -1.19
CA SER A 49 -21.70 -11.52 -0.97
C SER A 49 -20.22 -11.12 -1.00
N GLU A 50 -19.38 -11.93 -0.36
CA GLU A 50 -17.92 -11.73 -0.35
C GLU A 50 -17.33 -11.65 -1.76
N GLN A 51 -17.85 -12.44 -2.70
CA GLN A 51 -17.39 -12.46 -4.10
C GLN A 51 -17.67 -11.13 -4.80
N TRP A 52 -18.84 -10.52 -4.56
CA TRP A 52 -19.15 -9.20 -5.09
C TRP A 52 -18.25 -8.15 -4.45
N VAL A 53 -18.04 -8.19 -3.14
CA VAL A 53 -17.16 -7.24 -2.43
C VAL A 53 -15.71 -7.37 -2.89
N ALA A 54 -15.17 -8.58 -3.03
CA ALA A 54 -13.81 -8.84 -3.48
C ALA A 54 -13.57 -8.43 -4.94
N ALA A 55 -14.58 -8.55 -5.80
CA ALA A 55 -14.50 -8.10 -7.19
C ALA A 55 -14.48 -6.57 -7.34
N HIS A 56 -15.06 -5.84 -6.37
CA HIS A 56 -15.13 -4.38 -6.38
C HIS A 56 -14.01 -3.71 -5.58
N LEU A 57 -13.26 -4.47 -4.77
CA LEU A 57 -12.07 -3.98 -4.11
C LEU A 57 -10.88 -3.98 -5.08
N PRO A 58 -10.02 -2.95 -5.05
CA PRO A 58 -8.80 -2.94 -5.84
C PRO A 58 -7.97 -4.18 -5.48
N GLN A 59 -7.74 -5.06 -6.46
CA GLN A 59 -6.79 -6.16 -6.27
C GLN A 59 -5.45 -5.53 -5.95
N GLY A 60 -4.97 -5.77 -4.72
CA GLY A 60 -3.79 -5.12 -4.18
C GLY A 60 -2.65 -5.12 -5.19
N VAL A 61 -2.09 -3.93 -5.41
CA VAL A 61 -1.02 -3.60 -6.36
C VAL A 61 -0.08 -4.80 -6.55
N ARG A 62 -0.01 -5.30 -7.80
CA ARG A 62 0.96 -6.32 -8.21
C ARG A 62 2.33 -5.93 -7.66
N ALA A 63 2.91 -6.78 -6.83
CA ALA A 63 4.28 -6.64 -6.41
C ALA A 63 5.14 -6.51 -7.68
N CYS A 64 5.88 -5.42 -7.82
CA CYS A 64 6.91 -5.32 -8.83
C CYS A 64 7.87 -6.50 -8.63
N GLY A 65 7.96 -7.36 -9.65
CA GLY A 65 9.08 -8.30 -9.81
C GLY A 65 10.33 -7.57 -10.26
#